data_AF-A0A0Q7BCR4-F1
#
_entry.id   AF-A0A0Q7BCR4-F1
#
_cell.length_a   1.000
_cell.length_b   1.000
_cell.length_c   1.000
_cell.angle_alpha   90.00
_cell.angle_beta   90.00
_cell.angle_gamma   90.00
#
_symmetry.space_group_name_H-M   'P 1'
#
loop_
_entity.id
_entity.type
_entity.pdbx_description
1 polymer ?
#
loop_
_entity_poly.entity_id
_entity_poly.type
_entity_poly.pdbx_seq_one_letter_code
_entity_poly.pdbx_strand_id
1 'polypeptide(L)'
;MIGLPLLACVAIFAWLRYGIGSVGPSLDWLLWFFGLGVMPLVAVVSLFCTVAAEVLHFREMQQRQGQNWASEYENDASYADSLAKFSIDVLRSADAWFEQKIKRIERRQTRFFGGHDKLALLTLIAAGWASWKEIRGLLQGGEPPWFLLGLALLGGILLGGLTLSSQWERMGYLRDLLAMAIKRKEAAAE
;
A
#
# COMPACT_ATOMS: atom_id res chain seq x y z
N MET A 1 10.88 -10.65 -8.90
CA MET A 1 10.49 -12.05 -9.19
C MET A 1 11.56 -12.79 -10.02
N ILE A 2 12.80 -12.90 -9.52
CA ILE A 2 13.93 -13.49 -10.29
C ILE A 2 14.31 -14.88 -9.75
N GLY A 3 13.91 -15.21 -8.51
CA GLY A 3 14.16 -16.53 -7.93
C GLY A 3 13.48 -17.68 -8.69
N LEU A 4 12.30 -17.43 -9.28
CA LEU A 4 11.54 -18.45 -10.01
C LEU A 4 12.24 -18.91 -11.32
N PRO A 5 12.70 -18.02 -12.22
CA PRO A 5 13.42 -18.45 -13.42
C PRO A 5 14.80 -19.06 -13.11
N LEU A 6 15.51 -18.57 -12.08
CA LEU A 6 16.79 -19.14 -11.67
C LEU A 6 16.64 -20.55 -11.08
N LEU A 7 15.64 -20.76 -10.23
CA LEU A 7 15.29 -22.09 -9.72
C LEU A 7 14.81 -23.02 -10.83
N ALA A 8 14.04 -22.51 -11.81
CA ALA A 8 13.64 -23.30 -12.97
C ALA A 8 14.83 -23.72 -13.82
N CYS A 9 15.81 -22.85 -14.07
CA CYS A 9 17.03 -23.19 -14.80
C CYS A 9 17.89 -24.23 -14.06
N VAL A 10 18.02 -24.11 -12.73
CA VAL A 10 18.74 -25.09 -11.90
C VAL A 10 18.00 -26.43 -11.86
N ALA A 11 16.67 -26.42 -11.76
CA ALA A 11 15.84 -27.63 -11.79
C ALA A 11 15.89 -28.34 -13.16
N ILE A 12 15.85 -27.58 -14.25
CA ILE A 12 16.02 -28.10 -15.62
C ILE A 12 17.41 -28.71 -15.79
N PHE A 13 18.46 -28.06 -15.27
CA PHE A 13 19.83 -28.58 -15.33
C PHE A 13 20.00 -29.88 -14.51
N ALA A 14 19.42 -29.93 -13.30
CA ALA A 14 19.40 -31.14 -12.47
C ALA A 14 18.63 -32.28 -13.15
N TRP A 15 17.50 -31.98 -13.78
CA TRP A 15 16.71 -32.94 -14.53
C TRP A 15 17.42 -33.46 -15.79
N LEU A 16 18.13 -32.59 -16.53
CA LEU A 16 18.97 -33.00 -17.66
C LEU A 16 20.11 -33.94 -17.24
N ARG A 17 20.72 -33.70 -16.06
CA ARG A 17 21.86 -34.52 -15.58
C ARG A 17 21.44 -35.87 -14.98
N TYR A 18 20.30 -35.91 -14.29
CA TYR A 18 19.79 -37.12 -13.65
C TYR A 18 18.84 -37.93 -14.55
N GLY A 19 18.12 -37.27 -15.46
CA GLY A 19 17.14 -37.91 -16.36
C GLY A 19 17.75 -38.47 -17.64
N ILE A 20 18.87 -37.90 -18.13
CA ILE A 20 19.62 -38.40 -19.28
C ILE A 20 20.90 -39.00 -18.70
N GLY A 21 20.97 -40.33 -18.61
CA GLY A 21 22.16 -41.05 -18.12
C GLY A 21 23.45 -40.63 -18.84
N SER A 22 24.61 -40.93 -18.23
CA SER A 22 25.96 -40.45 -18.59
C SER A 22 26.10 -40.09 -20.07
N VAL A 23 26.04 -38.79 -20.36
CA VAL A 23 26.32 -38.26 -21.68
C VAL A 23 27.82 -38.46 -21.93
N GLY A 24 28.23 -38.69 -23.18
CA GLY A 24 29.62 -39.00 -23.51
C GLY A 24 30.62 -37.99 -22.88
N PRO A 25 31.88 -38.39 -22.63
CA PRO A 25 32.85 -37.60 -21.86
C PRO A 25 33.10 -36.19 -22.42
N SER A 26 32.82 -35.96 -23.71
CA SER A 26 32.90 -34.65 -24.38
C SER A 26 31.68 -33.73 -24.19
N LEU A 27 30.56 -34.21 -23.67
CA LEU A 27 29.37 -33.40 -23.38
C LEU A 27 29.24 -33.11 -21.88
N ASP A 28 29.72 -34.02 -21.03
CA ASP A 28 29.76 -33.83 -19.58
C ASP A 28 30.63 -32.62 -19.18
N TRP A 29 31.80 -32.40 -19.81
CA TRP A 29 32.64 -31.22 -19.50
C TRP A 29 32.00 -29.89 -19.94
N LEU A 30 31.26 -29.87 -21.05
CA LEU A 30 30.52 -28.69 -21.51
C LEU A 30 29.40 -28.33 -20.53
N LEU A 31 28.68 -29.34 -20.04
CA LEU A 31 27.63 -29.15 -19.03
C LEU A 31 28.20 -28.57 -17.73
N TRP A 32 29.34 -29.07 -17.25
CA TRP A 32 30.02 -28.50 -16.08
C TRP A 32 30.51 -27.07 -16.31
N PHE A 33 31.08 -26.78 -17.49
CA PHE A 33 31.55 -25.44 -17.84
C PHE A 33 30.41 -24.41 -17.87
N PHE A 34 29.28 -24.74 -18.48
CA PHE A 34 28.12 -23.85 -18.52
C PHE A 34 27.39 -23.77 -17.16
N GLY A 35 27.23 -24.90 -16.46
CA GLY A 35 26.49 -24.98 -15.20
C GLY A 35 27.21 -24.35 -14.00
N LEU A 36 28.52 -24.57 -13.85
CA LEU A 36 29.32 -23.99 -12.75
C LEU A 36 30.03 -22.70 -13.15
N GLY A 37 30.38 -22.51 -14.42
CA GLY A 37 31.14 -21.35 -14.86
C GLY A 37 30.25 -20.18 -15.26
N VAL A 38 29.42 -20.38 -16.27
CA VAL A 38 28.70 -19.28 -16.93
C VAL A 38 27.44 -18.87 -16.17
N MET A 39 26.63 -19.83 -15.72
CA MET A 39 25.34 -19.55 -15.06
C MET A 39 25.45 -18.74 -13.76
N PRO A 40 26.38 -19.04 -12.82
CA PRO A 40 26.52 -18.24 -11.61
C PRO A 40 27.01 -16.83 -11.91
N LEU A 41 27.86 -16.66 -12.93
CA LEU A 41 28.38 -15.36 -13.33
C LEU A 41 27.27 -14.48 -13.90
N VAL A 42 26.40 -15.05 -14.75
CA VAL A 42 25.20 -14.36 -15.25
C VAL A 42 24.24 -14.02 -14.11
N ALA A 43 24.05 -14.92 -13.14
CA ALA A 43 23.22 -14.67 -11.96
C ALA A 43 23.75 -13.47 -11.14
N VAL A 44 25.05 -13.42 -10.86
CA VAL A 44 25.69 -12.32 -10.15
C VAL A 44 25.52 -11.00 -10.91
N VAL A 45 25.80 -10.99 -12.23
CA VAL A 45 25.64 -9.79 -13.07
C VAL A 45 24.18 -9.31 -13.08
N SER A 46 23.22 -10.23 -13.23
CA SER A 46 21.80 -9.87 -13.20
C SER A 46 21.36 -9.25 -11.87
N LEU A 47 21.90 -9.72 -10.74
CA LEU A 47 21.63 -9.16 -9.42
C LEU A 47 22.14 -7.72 -9.32
N PHE A 48 23.35 -7.46 -9.81
CA PHE A 48 23.89 -6.10 -9.87
C PHE A 48 23.04 -5.18 -10.76
N CYS A 49 22.62 -5.65 -11.93
CA CYS A 49 21.73 -4.90 -12.83
C CYS A 49 20.39 -4.58 -12.16
N THR A 50 19.81 -5.52 -11.40
CA THR A 50 18.52 -5.30 -10.73
C THR A 50 18.63 -4.33 -9.57
N VAL A 51 19.70 -4.42 -8.78
CA VAL A 51 19.96 -3.45 -7.71
C VAL A 51 20.17 -2.06 -8.31
N ALA A 52 20.92 -1.94 -9.40
CA ALA A 52 21.11 -0.67 -10.10
C ALA A 52 19.79 -0.10 -10.63
N ALA A 53 18.93 -0.92 -11.24
CA ALA A 53 17.62 -0.51 -11.74
C ALA A 53 16.69 -0.04 -10.61
N GLU A 54 16.66 -0.76 -9.48
CA GLU A 54 15.87 -0.38 -8.31
C GLU A 54 16.34 0.96 -7.72
N VAL A 55 17.64 1.22 -7.67
CA VAL A 55 18.18 2.52 -7.20
C VAL A 55 17.76 3.66 -8.13
N LEU A 56 17.77 3.44 -9.45
CA LEU A 56 17.31 4.44 -10.41
C LEU A 56 15.81 4.70 -10.28
N HIS A 57 15.00 3.64 -10.19
CA HIS A 57 13.56 3.77 -9.97
C HIS A 57 13.25 4.45 -8.64
N PHE A 58 13.99 4.15 -7.58
CA PHE A 58 13.83 4.81 -6.30
C PHE A 58 14.10 6.32 -6.41
N ARG A 59 15.18 6.71 -7.10
CA ARG A 59 15.48 8.14 -7.33
C ARG A 59 14.39 8.84 -8.14
N GLU A 60 13.94 8.23 -9.23
CA GLU A 60 12.87 8.78 -10.05
C GLU A 60 11.56 8.89 -9.25
N MET A 61 11.24 7.88 -8.44
CA MET A 61 10.10 7.92 -7.54
C MET A 61 10.21 9.08 -6.55
N GLN A 62 11.37 9.29 -5.92
CA GLN A 62 11.58 10.42 -5.01
C GLN A 62 11.38 11.77 -5.70
N GLN A 63 11.89 11.92 -6.92
CA GLN A 63 11.71 13.16 -7.69
C GLN A 63 10.24 13.40 -8.06
N ARG A 64 9.54 12.36 -8.54
CA ARG A 64 8.11 12.44 -8.86
C ARG A 64 7.27 12.76 -7.62
N GLN A 65 7.58 12.15 -6.47
CA GLN A 65 6.89 12.45 -5.22
C GLN A 65 7.11 13.90 -4.78
N GLY A 66 8.34 14.42 -4.91
CA GLY A 66 8.61 15.84 -4.62
C GLY A 66 7.84 16.79 -5.54
N GLN A 67 7.76 16.48 -6.83
CA GLN A 67 6.96 17.25 -7.79
C GLN A 67 5.47 17.20 -7.46
N ASN A 68 4.96 16.03 -7.10
CA ASN A 68 3.56 15.86 -6.70
C ASN A 68 3.26 16.70 -5.46
N TRP A 69 4.09 16.65 -4.42
CA TRP A 69 3.90 17.46 -3.21
C TRP A 69 3.95 18.96 -3.48
N ALA A 70 4.84 19.42 -4.36
CA ALA A 70 4.88 20.82 -4.75
C ALA A 70 3.57 21.24 -5.46
N SER A 71 3.06 20.40 -6.36
CA SER A 71 1.79 20.66 -7.05
C SER A 71 0.57 20.60 -6.15
N GLU A 72 0.56 19.69 -5.17
CA GLU A 72 -0.47 19.59 -4.14
C GLU A 72 -0.47 20.85 -3.27
N TYR A 73 0.71 21.29 -2.82
CA TYR A 73 0.84 22.53 -2.06
C TYR A 73 0.35 23.76 -2.84
N GLU A 74 0.68 23.87 -4.13
CA GLU A 74 0.24 24.98 -4.96
C GLU A 74 -1.29 24.97 -5.17
N ASN A 75 -1.89 23.80 -5.35
CA ASN A 75 -3.33 23.65 -5.39
C ASN A 75 -4.00 24.06 -4.07
N ASP A 76 -3.47 23.58 -2.93
CA ASP A 76 -3.98 23.89 -1.60
C ASP A 76 -3.88 25.39 -1.31
N ALA A 77 -2.76 26.01 -1.68
CA ALA A 77 -2.56 27.45 -1.62
C ALA A 77 -3.61 28.22 -2.44
N SER A 78 -3.88 27.79 -3.67
CA SER A 78 -4.90 28.40 -4.56
C SER A 78 -6.32 28.29 -3.98
N TYR A 79 -6.65 27.15 -3.38
CA TYR A 79 -7.91 26.98 -2.67
C TYR A 79 -7.98 27.90 -1.45
N ALA A 80 -6.93 27.97 -0.64
CA ALA A 80 -6.84 28.86 0.51
C ALA A 80 -7.01 30.33 0.11
N ASP A 81 -6.41 30.78 -1.00
CA ASP A 81 -6.58 32.13 -1.54
C ASP A 81 -8.02 32.40 -2.00
N SER A 82 -8.68 31.39 -2.57
CA SER A 82 -10.10 31.48 -2.91
C SER A 82 -10.99 31.59 -1.67
N LEU A 83 -10.66 30.90 -0.59
CA LEU A 83 -11.34 30.98 0.71
C LEU A 83 -11.05 32.31 1.44
N ALA A 84 -9.86 32.88 1.29
CA ALA A 84 -9.47 34.15 1.93
C ALA A 84 -10.34 35.35 1.50
N LYS A 85 -11.10 35.22 0.40
CA LYS A 85 -12.08 36.22 -0.07
C LYS A 85 -13.25 36.42 0.90
N PHE A 86 -13.61 35.41 1.70
CA PHE A 86 -14.68 35.49 2.69
C PHE A 86 -14.23 36.21 3.98
N SER A 87 -15.14 36.80 4.75
CA SER A 87 -14.78 37.51 5.99
C SER A 87 -14.15 36.58 7.03
N ILE A 88 -13.31 37.15 7.90
CA ILE A 88 -12.58 36.38 8.93
C ILE A 88 -13.55 35.69 9.89
N ASP A 89 -14.67 36.34 10.21
CA ASP A 89 -15.72 35.79 11.09
C ASP A 89 -16.40 34.57 10.47
N VAL A 90 -16.62 34.59 9.14
CA VAL A 90 -17.20 33.45 8.42
C VAL A 90 -16.22 32.27 8.40
N LEU A 91 -14.93 32.54 8.15
CA LEU A 91 -13.89 31.51 8.17
C LEU A 91 -13.75 30.86 9.56
N ARG A 92 -13.72 31.65 10.63
CA ARG A 92 -13.67 31.15 12.02
C ARG A 92 -14.93 30.38 12.41
N SER A 93 -16.09 30.84 11.98
CA SER A 93 -17.36 30.13 12.19
C SER A 93 -17.39 28.78 11.47
N ALA A 94 -16.85 28.73 10.25
CA ALA A 94 -16.71 27.48 9.49
C ALA A 94 -15.74 26.51 10.18
N ASP A 95 -14.57 26.97 10.63
CA ASP A 95 -13.61 26.13 11.38
C ASP A 95 -14.23 25.51 12.64
N ALA A 96 -14.95 26.30 13.43
CA ALA A 96 -15.66 25.82 14.62
C ALA A 96 -16.72 24.76 14.27
N TRP A 97 -17.44 24.94 13.16
CA TRP A 97 -18.41 23.95 12.68
C TRP A 97 -17.74 22.64 12.23
N PHE A 98 -16.63 22.73 11.49
CA PHE A 98 -15.85 21.56 11.08
C PHE A 98 -15.28 20.81 12.28
N GLU A 99 -14.74 21.52 13.28
CA GLU A 99 -14.27 20.89 14.51
C GLU A 99 -15.39 20.11 15.21
N GLN A 100 -16.57 20.71 15.33
CA GLN A 100 -17.71 20.03 15.94
C GLN A 100 -18.15 18.81 15.11
N LYS A 101 -18.13 18.93 13.78
CA LYS A 101 -18.49 17.84 12.86
C LYS A 101 -17.51 16.67 12.96
N ILE A 102 -16.21 16.95 12.98
CA ILE A 102 -15.12 15.98 13.16
C ILE A 102 -15.34 15.21 14.48
N LYS A 103 -15.55 15.93 15.60
CA LYS A 103 -15.86 15.30 16.90
C LYS A 103 -17.11 14.43 16.87
N ARG A 104 -18.14 14.80 16.09
CA ARG A 104 -19.35 13.98 15.92
C ARG A 104 -19.07 12.69 15.13
N ILE A 105 -18.23 12.75 14.10
CA ILE A 105 -17.83 11.59 13.30
C ILE A 105 -16.98 10.65 14.16
N GLU A 106 -16.00 11.19 14.86
CA GLU A 106 -15.15 10.43 15.78
C GLU A 106 -15.98 9.68 16.83
N ARG A 107 -16.92 10.37 17.50
CA ARG A 107 -17.83 9.72 18.47
C ARG A 107 -18.68 8.61 17.84
N ARG A 108 -19.09 8.74 16.58
CA ARG A 108 -19.82 7.68 15.86
C ARG A 108 -18.90 6.50 15.59
N GLN A 109 -17.68 6.75 15.13
CA GLN A 109 -16.68 5.70 14.91
C GLN A 109 -16.36 4.96 16.21
N THR A 110 -16.15 5.68 17.31
CA THR A 110 -15.94 5.08 18.63
C THR A 110 -17.15 4.27 19.11
N ARG A 111 -18.37 4.70 18.77
CA ARG A 111 -19.60 3.95 19.10
C ARG A 111 -19.75 2.67 18.29
N PHE A 112 -19.42 2.70 17.00
CA PHE A 112 -19.60 1.56 16.09
C PHE A 112 -18.47 0.52 16.22
N PHE A 113 -17.22 0.97 16.41
CA PHE A 113 -16.06 0.10 16.40
C PHE A 113 -15.36 -0.02 17.76
N GLY A 114 -15.75 0.80 18.75
CA GLY A 114 -14.98 0.99 19.97
C GLY A 114 -13.82 1.97 19.80
N GLY A 115 -12.97 2.12 20.81
CA GLY A 115 -11.71 2.86 20.67
C GLY A 115 -10.84 2.29 19.53
N HIS A 116 -9.87 3.08 19.08
CA HIS A 116 -8.97 2.72 17.95
C HIS A 116 -8.38 1.30 18.08
N ASP A 117 -8.08 0.86 19.32
CA ASP A 117 -7.55 -0.47 19.62
C ASP A 117 -8.47 -1.63 19.20
N LYS A 118 -9.79 -1.44 19.30
CA LYS A 118 -10.77 -2.49 18.96
C LYS A 118 -10.95 -2.63 17.44
N LEU A 119 -10.76 -1.54 16.70
CA LEU A 119 -10.73 -1.53 15.25
C LEU A 119 -9.51 -2.29 14.72
N ALA A 120 -8.33 -2.03 15.31
CA ALA A 120 -7.11 -2.76 15.00
C ALA A 120 -7.26 -4.27 15.28
N LEU A 121 -7.84 -4.64 16.43
CA LEU A 121 -8.17 -6.03 16.77
C LEU A 121 -9.13 -6.67 15.75
N LEU A 122 -10.18 -5.96 15.32
CA LEU A 122 -11.10 -6.44 14.29
C LEU A 122 -10.40 -6.69 12.95
N THR A 123 -9.52 -5.77 12.53
CA THR A 123 -8.72 -5.96 11.31
C THR A 123 -7.73 -7.11 11.42
N LEU A 124 -7.11 -7.30 12.59
CA LEU A 124 -6.18 -8.40 12.85
C LEU A 124 -6.92 -9.76 12.86
N ILE A 125 -8.10 -9.81 13.45
CA ILE A 125 -8.97 -10.99 13.43
C ILE A 125 -9.41 -11.29 12.00
N ALA A 126 -9.82 -10.27 11.23
CA ALA A 126 -10.20 -10.45 9.83
C ALA A 126 -9.03 -10.92 8.96
N ALA A 127 -7.82 -10.38 9.16
CA ALA A 127 -6.61 -10.78 8.46
C ALA A 127 -6.18 -12.20 8.84
N GLY A 128 -6.17 -12.53 10.14
CA GLY A 128 -5.91 -13.89 10.62
C GLY A 128 -6.92 -14.90 10.08
N TRP A 129 -8.19 -14.51 9.98
CA TRP A 129 -9.26 -15.32 9.41
C TRP A 129 -9.11 -15.53 7.90
N ALA A 130 -8.73 -14.49 7.15
CA ALA A 130 -8.45 -14.58 5.72
C ALA A 130 -7.24 -15.47 5.43
N SER A 131 -6.15 -15.34 6.19
CA SER A 131 -4.99 -16.21 6.09
C SER A 131 -5.33 -17.67 6.42
N TRP A 132 -6.16 -17.91 7.45
CA TRP A 132 -6.64 -19.25 7.79
C TRP A 132 -7.48 -19.86 6.66
N LYS A 133 -8.32 -19.05 5.99
CA LYS A 133 -9.12 -19.45 4.82
C LYS A 133 -8.24 -19.95 3.67
N GLU A 134 -7.21 -19.20 3.30
CA GLU A 134 -6.32 -19.57 2.20
C GLU A 134 -5.61 -20.90 2.49
N ILE A 135 -5.15 -21.08 3.73
CA ILE A 135 -4.51 -22.33 4.17
C ILE A 135 -5.51 -23.50 4.11
N ARG A 136 -6.76 -23.31 4.56
CA ARG A 136 -7.78 -24.36 4.55
C ARG A 136 -8.26 -24.69 3.14
N GLY A 137 -8.44 -23.70 2.29
CA GLY A 137 -8.84 -23.87 0.89
C GLY A 137 -7.79 -24.61 0.05
N LEU A 138 -6.51 -24.49 0.40
CA LEU A 138 -5.42 -25.30 -0.17
C LEU A 138 -5.45 -26.76 0.32
N LEU A 139 -5.99 -27.01 1.52
CA LEU A 139 -5.98 -28.33 2.16
C LEU A 139 -7.27 -29.14 1.94
N GLN A 140 -8.44 -28.51 1.83
CA GLN A 140 -9.74 -29.19 1.75
C GLN A 140 -10.71 -28.42 0.85
N GLY A 141 -11.13 -29.06 -0.24
CA GLY A 141 -12.03 -28.47 -1.23
C GLY A 141 -13.45 -28.24 -0.72
N GLY A 142 -13.90 -26.99 -0.80
CA GLY A 142 -15.29 -26.56 -0.61
C GLY A 142 -15.59 -25.94 0.76
N GLU A 143 -15.97 -24.66 0.78
CA GLU A 143 -16.30 -23.95 2.01
C GLU A 143 -17.81 -23.96 2.31
N PRO A 144 -18.20 -24.13 3.59
CA PRO A 144 -19.61 -24.14 3.96
C PRO A 144 -20.25 -22.74 3.86
N PRO A 145 -21.55 -22.64 3.53
CA PRO A 145 -22.22 -21.36 3.20
C PRO A 145 -22.26 -20.34 4.35
N TRP A 146 -22.25 -20.77 5.61
CA TRP A 146 -22.16 -19.87 6.76
C TRP A 146 -20.83 -19.10 6.81
N PHE A 147 -19.78 -19.67 6.22
CA PHE A 147 -18.45 -19.07 6.19
C PHE A 147 -18.42 -17.84 5.26
N LEU A 148 -19.07 -17.94 4.09
CA LEU A 148 -19.24 -16.82 3.17
C LEU A 148 -20.06 -15.69 3.80
N LEU A 149 -21.04 -16.03 4.65
CA LEU A 149 -21.88 -15.07 5.35
C LEU A 149 -21.10 -14.32 6.44
N GLY A 150 -20.23 -15.02 7.18
CA GLY A 150 -19.28 -14.40 8.12
C GLY A 150 -18.28 -13.49 7.43
N LEU A 151 -17.77 -13.89 6.26
CA LEU A 151 -16.87 -13.06 5.44
C LEU A 151 -17.58 -11.81 4.89
N ALA A 152 -18.82 -11.95 4.41
CA ALA A 152 -19.61 -10.82 3.94
C ALA A 152 -19.91 -9.82 5.08
N LEU A 153 -20.18 -10.31 6.29
CA LEU A 153 -20.37 -9.48 7.47
C LEU A 153 -19.09 -8.72 7.84
N LEU A 154 -17.95 -9.41 7.93
CA LEU A 154 -16.66 -8.79 8.21
C LEU A 154 -16.26 -7.78 7.12
N GLY A 155 -16.45 -8.14 5.86
CA GLY A 155 -16.23 -7.26 4.72
C GLY A 155 -17.09 -6.00 4.79
N GLY A 156 -18.37 -6.12 5.15
CA GLY A 156 -19.27 -4.99 5.36
C GLY A 156 -18.81 -4.07 6.51
N ILE A 157 -18.35 -4.64 7.62
CA ILE A 157 -17.81 -3.87 8.76
C ILE A 157 -16.53 -3.12 8.36
N LEU A 158 -15.61 -3.77 7.65
CA LEU A 158 -14.37 -3.16 7.16
C LEU A 158 -14.66 -2.01 6.17
N LEU A 159 -15.53 -2.24 5.19
CA LEU A 159 -15.95 -1.21 4.24
C LEU A 159 -16.62 -0.03 4.95
N GLY A 160 -17.50 -0.31 5.92
CA GLY A 160 -18.10 0.74 6.76
C GLY A 160 -17.06 1.56 7.52
N GLY A 161 -16.02 0.90 8.05
CA GLY A 161 -14.92 1.58 8.73
C GLY A 161 -14.13 2.50 7.81
N LEU A 162 -13.74 1.99 6.63
CA LEU A 162 -12.98 2.74 5.62
C LEU A 162 -13.75 3.96 5.10
N THR A 163 -15.07 3.84 4.91
CA THR A 163 -15.88 4.98 4.49
C THR A 163 -15.93 6.08 5.56
N LEU A 164 -16.03 5.72 6.84
CA LEU A 164 -16.03 6.69 7.93
C LEU A 164 -14.66 7.34 8.11
N SER A 165 -13.55 6.60 7.99
CA SER A 165 -12.21 7.16 8.06
C SER A 165 -11.95 8.14 6.90
N SER A 166 -12.36 7.79 5.68
CA SER A 166 -12.24 8.69 4.53
C SER A 166 -13.04 9.98 4.72
N GLN A 167 -14.24 9.91 5.31
CA GLN A 167 -15.03 11.11 5.60
C GLN A 167 -14.38 11.97 6.69
N TRP A 168 -13.76 11.35 7.69
CA TRP A 168 -13.03 12.05 8.74
C TRP A 168 -11.80 12.78 8.17
N GLU A 169 -11.00 12.10 7.36
CA GLU A 169 -9.83 12.67 6.67
C GLU A 169 -10.21 13.87 5.78
N ARG A 170 -11.28 13.74 4.98
CA ARG A 170 -11.78 14.85 4.13
C ARG A 170 -12.13 16.09 4.94
N MET A 171 -12.76 15.91 6.11
CA MET A 171 -13.14 17.03 6.97
C MET A 171 -11.91 17.65 7.65
N GLY A 172 -10.90 16.84 8.00
CA GLY A 172 -9.60 17.32 8.46
C GLY A 172 -8.91 18.18 7.40
N TYR A 173 -8.83 17.69 6.17
CA TYR A 173 -8.26 18.43 5.04
C TYR A 173 -8.97 19.78 4.79
N LEU A 174 -10.30 19.81 4.79
CA LEU A 174 -11.05 21.07 4.65
C LEU A 174 -10.75 22.07 5.78
N ARG A 175 -10.51 21.56 6.99
CA ARG A 175 -10.12 22.37 8.14
C ARG A 175 -8.71 22.93 7.97
N ASP A 176 -7.77 22.14 7.47
CA ASP A 176 -6.40 22.59 7.20
C ASP A 176 -6.38 23.71 6.13
N LEU A 177 -7.19 23.59 5.08
CA LEU A 177 -7.38 24.66 4.09
C LEU A 177 -7.97 25.93 4.72
N LEU A 178 -8.94 25.80 5.62
CA LEU A 178 -9.49 26.93 6.37
C LEU A 178 -8.43 27.61 7.24
N ALA A 179 -7.59 26.83 7.93
CA ALA A 179 -6.51 27.36 8.75
C ALA A 179 -5.49 28.15 7.89
N MET A 180 -5.15 27.65 6.70
CA MET A 180 -4.29 28.38 5.75
C MET A 180 -4.95 29.69 5.29
N ALA A 181 -6.24 29.67 4.97
CA ALA A 181 -6.97 30.86 4.54
C ALA A 181 -7.07 31.92 5.65
N ILE A 182 -7.35 31.50 6.89
CA ILE A 182 -7.39 32.37 8.08
C ILE A 182 -6.02 33.04 8.27
N LYS A 183 -4.94 32.27 8.26
CA LYS A 183 -3.58 32.77 8.45
C LYS A 183 -3.18 33.79 7.36
N ARG A 184 -3.52 33.52 6.11
CA ARG A 184 -3.26 34.45 4.98
C ARG A 184 -4.05 35.74 5.14
N LYS A 185 -5.30 35.66 5.59
CA LYS A 185 -6.16 36.84 5.78
C LYS A 185 -5.70 37.70 6.95
N GLU A 186 -5.24 37.09 8.03
CA GLU A 186 -4.63 37.79 9.17
C GLU A 186 -3.33 38.49 8.76
N ALA A 187 -2.47 37.82 7.98
CA ALA A 187 -1.25 38.42 7.44
C ALA A 187 -1.48 39.55 6.42
N ALA A 188 -2.65 39.59 5.76
CA ALA A 188 -3.02 40.66 4.84
C ALA A 188 -3.71 41.86 5.55
N ALA A 189 -4.09 41.70 6.82
CA ALA A 189 -4.69 42.75 7.64
C ALA A 189 -3.66 43.51 8.50
N GLU A 190 -2.44 42.97 8.62
CA GLU A 190 -1.23 43.64 9.13
C GLU A 190 -0.56 44.48 8.05
#